data_AF-A0A7S4LPE0-F1
#
_entry.id   AF-A0A7S4LPE0-F1
#
_cell.length_a   1.000
_cell.length_b   1.000
_cell.length_c   1.000
_cell.angle_alpha   90.00
_cell.angle_beta   90.00
_cell.angle_gamma   90.00
#
_symmetry.space_group_name_H-M   'P 1'
#
loop_
_entity.id
_entity.type
_entity.pdbx_description
1 polymer ?
#
loop_
_entity_poly.entity_id
_entity_poly.type
_entity_poly.pdbx_seq_one_letter_code
_entity_poly.pdbx_strand_id
1 'polypeptide(L)'
;SLAFMRKYQPMTTGWGKLAHISYGAGLMVNLAAFKLDNKTDLQYAFYEGHGGETYGFSSNQGFSAKAQAAFSVVANTDNTTYAAVAACRMMVALAETRGEQVDYGCGKVIIDDVFASFLV
;
A
#
# COMPACT_ATOMS: atom_id res chain seq x y z
N SER A 1 6.52 -19.28 9.90
CA SER A 1 7.55 -18.30 10.35
C SER A 1 7.53 -17.10 9.43
N LEU A 2 8.10 -15.96 9.83
CA LEU A 2 8.22 -14.78 8.96
C LEU A 2 8.92 -15.10 7.63
N ALA A 3 9.98 -15.91 7.68
CA ALA A 3 10.71 -16.35 6.49
C ALA A 3 9.82 -17.14 5.51
N PHE A 4 8.86 -17.93 6.01
CA PHE A 4 7.88 -18.60 5.17
C PHE A 4 6.86 -17.61 4.58
N MET A 5 6.37 -16.65 5.38
CA MET A 5 5.41 -15.64 4.92
C MET A 5 6.00 -14.74 3.82
N ARG A 6 7.31 -14.47 3.86
CA ARG A 6 8.05 -13.69 2.86
C ARG A 6 8.51 -14.48 1.63
N LYS A 7 8.08 -15.74 1.45
CA LYS A 7 8.31 -16.48 0.19
C LYS A 7 7.38 -15.93 -0.90
N TYR A 8 7.65 -14.70 -1.33
CA TYR A 8 6.82 -13.98 -2.28
C TYR A 8 6.88 -14.60 -3.68
N GLN A 9 5.72 -14.65 -4.32
CA GLN A 9 5.58 -14.95 -5.74
C GLN A 9 4.58 -13.98 -6.35
N PRO A 10 4.70 -13.63 -7.64
CA PRO A 10 3.68 -12.86 -8.32
C PRO A 10 2.35 -13.60 -8.28
N MET A 11 1.27 -12.89 -7.94
CA MET A 11 -0.08 -13.45 -8.03
C MET A 11 -0.44 -13.72 -9.50
N THR A 12 -0.90 -14.94 -9.78
CA THR A 12 -1.30 -15.36 -11.14
C THR A 12 -2.82 -15.41 -11.33
N THR A 13 -3.58 -15.20 -10.25
CA THR A 13 -5.06 -15.26 -10.21
C THR A 13 -5.63 -14.13 -9.34
N GLY A 14 -6.93 -13.87 -9.48
CA GLY A 14 -7.63 -12.85 -8.68
C GLY A 14 -7.29 -11.40 -9.05
N TRP A 15 -7.69 -10.47 -8.18
CA TRP A 15 -7.50 -9.02 -8.35
C TRP A 15 -6.02 -8.60 -8.39
N GLY A 16 -5.15 -9.32 -7.68
CA GLY A 16 -3.72 -9.06 -7.66
C GLY A 16 -2.97 -9.45 -8.94
N LYS A 17 -3.61 -10.18 -9.87
CA LYS A 17 -3.00 -10.58 -11.14
C LYS A 17 -2.66 -9.39 -12.03
N LEU A 18 -3.60 -8.44 -12.17
CA LEU A 18 -3.43 -7.25 -13.02
C LEU A 18 -2.40 -6.28 -12.43
N ALA A 19 -2.34 -6.20 -11.10
CA ALA A 19 -1.41 -5.34 -10.39
C ALA A 19 -0.02 -5.98 -10.15
N HIS A 20 0.22 -7.19 -10.66
CA HIS A 20 1.48 -7.93 -10.47
C HIS A 20 1.96 -7.98 -9.01
N ILE A 21 1.03 -8.15 -8.06
CA ILE A 21 1.34 -8.08 -6.64
C ILE A 21 2.23 -9.26 -6.24
N SER A 22 3.32 -8.94 -5.56
CA SER A 22 4.18 -9.95 -4.92
C SER A 22 3.55 -10.38 -3.60
N TYR A 23 3.10 -11.64 -3.53
CA TYR A 23 2.30 -12.18 -2.42
C TYR A 23 2.91 -13.47 -1.86
N GLY A 24 2.90 -13.62 -0.54
CA GLY A 24 3.44 -14.78 0.17
C GLY A 24 2.37 -15.47 1.02
N ALA A 25 2.73 -16.03 2.17
CA ALA A 25 1.73 -16.65 3.06
C ALA A 25 1.05 -15.59 3.94
N GLY A 26 0.17 -14.78 3.35
CA GLY A 26 -0.60 -13.73 4.05
C GLY A 26 0.07 -12.36 4.14
N LEU A 27 1.17 -12.15 3.41
CA LEU A 27 1.83 -10.85 3.27
C LEU A 27 1.96 -10.48 1.80
N MET A 28 1.83 -9.19 1.52
CA MET A 28 2.05 -8.60 0.20
C MET A 28 3.09 -7.49 0.30
N VAL A 29 3.84 -7.29 -0.79
CA VAL A 29 4.60 -6.06 -1.01
C VAL A 29 3.68 -5.05 -1.69
N ASN A 30 3.36 -3.97 -0.99
CA ASN A 30 2.44 -2.94 -1.45
C ASN A 30 3.18 -1.63 -1.69
N LEU A 31 2.60 -0.79 -2.56
CA LEU A 31 3.01 0.58 -2.80
C LEU A 31 1.92 1.54 -2.30
N ALA A 32 2.23 2.37 -1.31
CA ALA A 32 1.33 3.40 -0.79
C ALA A 32 1.58 4.76 -1.47
N ALA A 33 1.48 4.81 -2.79
CA ALA A 33 1.58 6.06 -3.54
C ALA A 33 0.55 6.12 -4.66
N PHE A 34 -0.10 7.27 -4.79
CA PHE A 34 -1.06 7.57 -5.86
C PHE A 34 -0.43 8.41 -6.98
N LYS A 35 0.72 9.03 -6.69
CA LYS A 35 1.51 9.79 -7.66
C LYS A 35 2.71 8.96 -8.09
N LEU A 36 2.74 8.57 -9.36
CA LEU A 36 3.79 7.76 -9.99
C LEU A 36 4.45 8.55 -11.12
N ASP A 37 5.19 9.60 -10.78
CA ASP A 37 6.04 10.30 -11.74
C ASP A 37 7.53 10.01 -11.49
N ASN A 38 8.37 10.26 -12.50
CA ASN A 38 9.81 10.00 -12.43
C ASN A 38 10.55 10.83 -11.35
N LYS A 39 9.87 11.78 -10.69
CA LYS A 39 10.44 12.65 -9.67
C LYS A 39 10.06 12.21 -8.25
N THR A 40 9.10 11.30 -8.11
CA THR A 40 8.59 10.87 -6.82
C THR A 40 9.52 9.81 -6.24
N ASP A 41 10.14 10.08 -5.09
CA ASP A 41 10.96 9.08 -4.40
C ASP A 41 10.08 8.05 -3.68
N LEU A 42 9.95 6.88 -4.30
CA LEU A 42 9.11 5.79 -3.80
C LEU A 42 9.79 4.91 -2.73
N GLN A 43 11.03 5.20 -2.31
CA GLN A 43 11.75 4.34 -1.35
C GLN A 43 11.01 4.11 -0.04
N TYR A 44 10.28 5.12 0.44
CA TYR A 44 9.44 5.03 1.63
C TYR A 44 7.98 4.73 1.32
N ALA A 45 7.58 4.59 0.06
CA ALA A 45 6.21 4.26 -0.30
C ALA A 45 5.92 2.76 -0.22
N PHE A 46 6.96 1.91 -0.25
CA PHE A 46 6.80 0.46 -0.15
C PHE A 46 6.69 -0.04 1.28
N TYR A 47 5.80 -1.01 1.51
CA TYR A 47 5.65 -1.72 2.77
C TYR A 47 5.29 -3.19 2.54
N GLU A 48 5.67 -4.02 3.50
CA GLU A 48 5.21 -5.41 3.58
C GLU A 48 4.00 -5.47 4.52
N GLY A 49 2.88 -5.98 4.05
CA GLY A 49 1.64 -5.89 4.82
C GLY A 49 0.46 -6.56 4.15
N HIS A 50 -0.73 -6.31 4.66
CA HIS A 50 -1.97 -6.83 4.08
C HIS A 50 -3.12 -5.87 4.41
N GLY A 51 -4.04 -5.71 3.45
CA GLY A 51 -5.30 -5.00 3.65
C GLY A 51 -6.43 -5.96 4.03
N GLY A 52 -7.40 -5.51 4.79
CA GLY A 52 -8.58 -6.31 5.13
C GLY A 52 -9.84 -5.56 4.76
N GLU A 53 -10.80 -6.26 4.17
CA GLU A 53 -12.12 -5.73 3.85
C GLU A 53 -13.18 -6.70 4.37
N THR A 54 -14.18 -6.16 5.05
CA THR A 54 -15.33 -6.88 5.58
C THR A 54 -16.59 -6.04 5.39
N TYR A 55 -17.75 -6.58 5.76
CA TYR A 55 -19.00 -5.82 5.73
C TYR A 55 -19.01 -4.75 6.83
N GLY A 56 -18.58 -3.53 6.49
CA GLY A 56 -18.55 -2.36 7.37
C GLY A 56 -17.17 -1.97 7.92
N PHE A 57 -16.09 -2.68 7.56
CA PHE A 57 -14.73 -2.27 7.90
C PHE A 57 -13.76 -2.49 6.74
N SER A 58 -12.87 -1.51 6.56
CA SER A 58 -11.71 -1.58 5.70
C SER A 58 -10.46 -1.28 6.52
N SER A 59 -9.35 -1.90 6.17
CA SER A 59 -8.14 -1.83 6.96
C SER A 59 -6.90 -2.04 6.13
N ASN A 60 -5.78 -1.49 6.60
CA ASN A 60 -4.48 -1.67 5.98
C ASN A 60 -3.39 -1.63 7.06
N GLN A 61 -2.56 -2.67 7.11
CA GLN A 61 -1.45 -2.76 8.05
C GLN A 61 -0.18 -3.12 7.31
N GLY A 62 0.94 -2.58 7.77
CA GLY A 62 2.19 -2.78 7.08
C GLY A 62 3.42 -2.43 7.90
N PHE A 63 4.55 -2.96 7.46
CA PHE A 63 5.88 -2.63 7.95
C PHE A 63 6.73 -2.10 6.80
N SER A 64 7.29 -0.90 6.98
CA SER A 64 8.30 -0.34 6.08
C SER A 64 9.68 -0.70 6.60
N ALA A 65 10.41 -1.54 5.85
CA ALA A 65 11.79 -1.86 6.19
C ALA A 65 12.70 -0.63 6.12
N LYS A 66 12.48 0.25 5.13
CA LYS A 66 13.24 1.50 4.97
C LYS A 66 13.04 2.45 6.14
N ALA A 67 11.79 2.64 6.59
CA ALA A 67 11.51 3.49 7.75
C ALA A 67 11.75 2.77 9.09
N GLN A 68 11.95 1.45 9.09
CA GLN A 68 11.97 0.58 10.28
C GLN A 68 10.76 0.82 11.20
N ALA A 69 9.58 0.94 10.59
CA ALA A 69 8.37 1.31 11.30
C ALA A 69 7.16 0.54 10.76
N ALA A 70 6.19 0.31 11.64
CA ALA A 70 4.93 -0.32 11.30
C ALA A 70 3.79 0.68 11.43
N PHE A 71 2.73 0.46 10.65
CA PHE A 71 1.47 1.18 10.78
C PHE A 71 0.30 0.19 10.79
N SER A 72 -0.81 0.64 11.35
CA SER A 72 -2.08 -0.09 11.32
C SER A 72 -3.22 0.92 11.21
N VAL A 73 -4.01 0.80 10.15
CA VAL A 73 -5.19 1.62 9.89
C VAL A 73 -6.40 0.71 9.84
N VAL A 74 -7.48 1.15 10.50
CA VAL A 74 -8.81 0.54 10.42
C VAL A 74 -9.83 1.66 10.29
N ALA A 75 -10.77 1.53 9.37
CA ALA A 75 -11.88 2.46 9.15
C ALA A 75 -13.21 1.70 9.22
N ASN A 76 -14.24 2.30 9.82
CA ASN A 76 -15.59 1.70 9.97
C ASN A 76 -16.46 1.90 8.72
N THR A 77 -15.87 1.66 7.56
CA THR A 77 -16.54 1.76 6.27
C THR A 77 -16.04 0.65 5.37
N ASP A 78 -16.96 0.13 4.56
CA ASP A 78 -16.70 -0.78 3.45
C ASP A 78 -15.95 -0.11 2.28
N ASN A 79 -15.86 1.22 2.24
CA ASN A 79 -15.06 1.90 1.22
C ASN A 79 -13.55 1.80 1.53
N THR A 80 -12.87 0.89 0.83
CA THR A 80 -11.42 0.63 0.94
C THR A 80 -10.53 1.83 0.63
N THR A 81 -11.04 2.84 -0.08
CA THR A 81 -10.30 4.07 -0.39
C THR A 81 -9.80 4.78 0.85
N TYR A 82 -10.59 4.80 1.94
CA TYR A 82 -10.19 5.50 3.16
C TYR A 82 -8.98 4.83 3.83
N ALA A 83 -8.98 3.51 3.91
CA ALA A 83 -7.84 2.75 4.44
C ALA A 83 -6.58 2.93 3.57
N ALA A 84 -6.74 2.97 2.23
CA ALA A 84 -5.64 3.20 1.30
C ALA A 84 -5.06 4.64 1.41
N VAL A 85 -5.91 5.66 1.46
CA VAL A 85 -5.50 7.07 1.65
C VAL A 85 -4.76 7.25 2.98
N ALA A 86 -5.30 6.68 4.05
CA ALA A 86 -4.67 6.72 5.36
C ALA A 86 -3.31 5.98 5.36
N ALA A 87 -3.20 4.81 4.73
CA ALA A 87 -1.92 4.12 4.58
C ALA A 87 -0.89 4.98 3.81
N CYS A 88 -1.29 5.62 2.71
CA CYS A 88 -0.44 6.57 1.99
C CYS A 88 0.05 7.71 2.90
N ARG A 89 -0.86 8.32 3.69
CA ARG A 89 -0.50 9.37 4.65
C ARG A 89 0.43 8.87 5.75
N MET A 90 0.26 7.64 6.21
CA MET A 90 1.19 7.01 7.16
C MET A 90 2.59 6.88 6.54
N MET A 91 2.71 6.47 5.28
CA MET A 91 4.03 6.36 4.63
C MET A 91 4.71 7.72 4.45
N VAL A 92 3.95 8.78 4.14
CA VAL A 92 4.46 10.16 4.13
C VAL A 92 4.99 10.54 5.51
N ALA A 93 4.18 10.34 6.57
CA ALA A 93 4.59 10.65 7.94
C ALA A 93 5.84 9.85 8.35
N LEU A 94 5.94 8.57 7.97
CA LEU A 94 7.10 7.74 8.24
C LEU A 94 8.38 8.25 7.54
N ALA A 95 8.27 8.70 6.29
CA ALA A 95 9.39 9.34 5.59
C ALA A 95 9.84 10.63 6.31
N GLU A 96 8.89 11.46 6.75
CA GLU A 96 9.17 12.69 7.49
C GLU A 96 9.90 12.43 8.82
N THR A 97 9.60 11.34 9.52
CA THR A 97 10.36 10.95 10.73
C THR A 97 11.84 10.64 10.47
N ARG A 98 12.21 10.43 9.20
CA ARG A 98 13.58 10.19 8.73
C ARG A 98 14.20 11.41 8.07
N GLY A 99 13.53 12.57 8.09
CA GLY A 99 14.01 13.82 7.50
C GLY A 99 13.74 13.96 6.01
N GLU A 100 12.93 13.07 5.43
CA GLU A 100 12.63 13.05 4.01
C GLU A 100 11.32 13.80 3.75
N GLN A 101 11.29 14.59 2.67
CA GLN A 101 10.07 15.25 2.20
C GLN A 101 9.58 14.56 0.93
N VAL A 102 8.41 13.92 1.02
CA VAL A 102 7.83 13.15 -0.08
C VAL A 102 6.39 13.58 -0.33
N ASP A 103 5.98 13.56 -1.60
CA ASP A 103 4.59 13.77 -2.01
C ASP A 103 4.10 12.54 -2.78
N TYR A 104 3.33 11.69 -2.09
CA TYR A 104 2.73 10.49 -2.66
C TYR A 104 1.34 10.71 -3.24
N GLY A 105 0.87 11.96 -3.32
CA GLY A 105 -0.43 12.27 -3.92
C GLY A 105 -1.62 11.77 -3.10
N CYS A 106 -1.46 11.51 -1.79
CA CYS A 106 -2.48 10.86 -0.95
C CYS A 106 -3.84 11.58 -0.87
N GLY A 107 -3.93 12.86 -1.28
CA GLY A 107 -5.18 13.62 -1.32
C GLY A 107 -5.87 13.64 -2.69
N LYS A 108 -5.22 13.15 -3.75
CA LYS A 108 -5.76 13.08 -5.10
C LYS A 108 -6.23 11.65 -5.36
N VAL A 109 -7.37 11.28 -4.78
CA VAL A 109 -8.07 10.09 -5.26
C VAL A 109 -8.68 10.49 -6.60
N ILE A 110 -7.96 10.28 -7.70
CA ILE A 110 -8.58 10.30 -9.02
C ILE A 110 -9.33 8.98 -9.12
N ILE A 111 -10.63 9.04 -8.84
CA ILE A 111 -11.54 7.88 -8.83
C ILE A 111 -11.56 7.16 -10.19
N ASP A 112 -11.11 7.81 -11.26
CA ASP A 112 -11.14 7.27 -12.63
C ASP A 112 -9.86 6.54 -13.07
N ASP A 113 -8.69 6.81 -12.46
CA ASP A 113 -7.39 6.35 -13.02
C ASP A 113 -6.76 5.15 -12.32
N VAL A 114 -7.14 4.85 -11.08
CA VAL A 114 -6.54 3.71 -10.35
C VAL A 114 -6.95 2.38 -11.00
N PHE A 115 -8.11 2.26 -11.64
CA PHE A 115 -8.48 1.07 -12.41
C PHE A 115 -8.00 1.11 -13.87
N ALA A 116 -7.92 2.30 -14.49
CA ALA A 116 -7.46 2.43 -15.86
C ALA A 116 -5.94 2.16 -16.03
N SER A 117 -5.14 2.48 -15.00
CA SER A 117 -3.68 2.26 -15.01
C SER A 117 -3.26 0.79 -14.86
N PHE A 118 -4.18 -0.10 -14.45
CA PHE A 118 -3.96 -1.55 -14.39
C PHE A 118 -4.64 -2.32 -15.54
N LEU A 119 -5.16 -1.59 -16.54
CA LEU A 119 -5.85 -2.14 -17.71
C LEU A 119 -5.07 -1.98 -19.03
N VAL A 120 -3.77 -1.68 -18.98
CA VAL A 120 -2.87 -1.71 -20.15
C VAL A 120 -1.75 -2.71 -19.94
#